data_AF-A0A2Z4HQI9-F1
#
_entry.id   AF-A0A2Z4HQI9-F1
#
_cell.length_a   1.000
_cell.length_b   1.000
_cell.length_c   1.000
_cell.angle_alpha   90.00
_cell.angle_beta   90.00
_cell.angle_gamma   90.00
#
_symmetry.space_group_name_H-M   'P 1'
#
loop_
_entity.id
_entity.type
_entity.pdbx_description
1 polymer ?
#
loop_
_entity_poly.entity_id
_entity_poly.type
_entity_poly.pdbx_seq_one_letter_code
_entity_poly.pdbx_strand_id
1 'polypeptide(L)'
;MDAQNKEVDALVQKITGLHAAISKLPSLSPSPDVDALFTDLVTACVPPSPVDVTKLGPEAQAMREGLIRLCSEAEGKLEAHYSDMLAAFDNPLDHLGVFLYYSYYINLSKLEYELLARNVPGGIAPARVAFIGSGPLPFSSYVLAARHLPDAVFDNYDLCGAANDRASKLFRADKDVGARMSFHTADVADLTDEIATYDVVFAALVGMAAEDKAKVIAHLGAYMADGAALVVRSAHGARGFLYPIVDPQDIGRGGFEVLAVCHPDDDVVNSVIIAQKSSDMHANGLRNGRGGQCARGTVPVVSPPCRFGEMVADVSQKREEFANAEVAF
;
A
#
# COMPACT_ATOMS: atom_id res chain seq x y z
N MET A 1 10.71 12.78 29.18
CA MET A 1 11.87 12.25 28.42
C MET A 1 12.23 10.85 28.88
N ASP A 2 12.59 10.61 30.14
CA ASP A 2 13.07 9.29 30.58
C ASP A 2 12.05 8.14 30.41
N ALA A 3 10.76 8.37 30.67
CA ALA A 3 9.73 7.35 30.48
C ALA A 3 9.47 7.03 29.01
N GLN A 4 9.43 8.06 28.15
CA GLN A 4 9.26 7.90 26.70
C GLN A 4 10.46 7.20 26.06
N ASN A 5 11.68 7.54 26.47
CA ASN A 5 12.88 6.86 25.97
C ASN A 5 12.88 5.38 26.38
N LYS A 6 12.48 5.06 27.62
CA LYS A 6 12.33 3.66 28.05
C LYS A 6 11.28 2.89 27.26
N GLU A 7 10.16 3.53 26.91
CA GLU A 7 9.12 2.93 26.07
C GLU A 7 9.63 2.65 24.66
N VAL A 8 10.32 3.61 24.05
CA VAL A 8 10.96 3.45 22.73
C VAL A 8 11.99 2.33 22.77
N ASP A 9 12.87 2.31 23.77
CA ASP A 9 13.91 1.29 23.91
C ASP A 9 13.29 -0.11 24.07
N ALA A 10 12.23 -0.24 24.89
CA ALA A 10 11.53 -1.51 25.08
C ALA A 10 10.85 -2.00 23.78
N LEU A 11 10.24 -1.09 23.03
CA LEU A 11 9.66 -1.42 21.73
C LEU A 11 10.75 -1.88 20.76
N VAL A 12 11.83 -1.12 20.60
CA VAL A 12 12.94 -1.46 19.69
C VAL A 12 13.57 -2.81 20.08
N GLN A 13 13.73 -3.09 21.37
CA GLN A 13 14.20 -4.40 21.85
C GLN A 13 13.24 -5.53 21.47
N LYS A 14 11.92 -5.35 21.67
CA LYS A 14 10.92 -6.34 21.27
C LYS A 14 10.96 -6.59 19.76
N ILE A 15 10.98 -5.54 18.95
CA ILE A 15 11.04 -5.63 17.48
C ILE A 15 12.33 -6.32 17.02
N THR A 16 13.47 -6.02 17.64
CA THR A 16 14.75 -6.68 17.34
C THR A 16 14.68 -8.18 17.64
N GLY A 17 14.05 -8.57 18.76
CA GLY A 17 13.80 -9.97 19.10
C GLY A 17 12.93 -10.70 18.08
N LEU A 18 11.84 -10.06 17.65
CA LEU A 18 10.94 -10.59 16.62
C LEU A 18 11.64 -10.72 15.26
N HIS A 19 12.38 -9.70 14.83
CA HIS A 19 13.20 -9.76 13.62
C HIS A 19 14.17 -10.94 13.66
N ALA A 20 14.87 -11.15 14.79
CA ALA A 20 15.79 -12.27 14.93
C ALA A 20 15.09 -13.65 14.93
N ALA A 21 13.85 -13.73 15.42
CA ALA A 21 13.05 -14.96 15.39
C ALA A 21 12.53 -15.25 13.97
N ILE A 22 11.94 -14.25 13.30
CA ILE A 22 11.43 -14.36 11.92
C ILE A 22 12.57 -14.73 10.96
N SER A 23 13.74 -14.09 11.10
CA SER A 23 14.91 -14.36 10.25
C SER A 23 15.45 -15.79 10.34
N LYS A 24 15.08 -16.54 11.39
CA LYS A 24 15.50 -17.94 11.59
C LYS A 24 14.49 -18.95 11.07
N LEU A 25 13.30 -18.49 10.63
CA LEU A 25 12.31 -19.39 10.08
C LEU A 25 12.82 -20.01 8.77
N PRO A 26 12.60 -21.32 8.55
CA PRO A 26 13.02 -21.98 7.32
C PRO A 26 12.19 -21.54 6.10
N SER A 27 10.99 -21.03 6.33
CA SER A 27 10.10 -20.47 5.32
C SER A 27 9.19 -19.41 5.93
N LEU A 28 8.83 -18.41 5.13
CA LEU A 28 7.81 -17.41 5.43
C LEU A 28 6.43 -17.75 4.81
N SER A 29 6.25 -18.98 4.31
CA SER A 29 4.93 -19.44 3.86
C SER A 29 3.94 -19.52 5.03
N PRO A 30 2.63 -19.32 4.79
CA PRO A 30 1.62 -19.37 5.86
C PRO A 30 1.74 -20.65 6.70
N SER A 31 1.85 -20.48 8.01
CA SER A 31 1.96 -21.56 9.00
C SER A 31 1.73 -20.99 10.40
N PRO A 32 1.33 -21.81 11.40
CA PRO A 32 1.06 -21.32 12.74
C PRO A 32 2.22 -20.52 13.37
N ASP A 33 3.47 -20.93 13.14
CA ASP A 33 4.65 -20.25 13.69
C ASP A 33 4.90 -18.89 13.01
N VAL A 34 4.75 -18.84 11.68
CA VAL A 34 4.85 -17.60 10.90
C VAL A 34 3.74 -16.65 11.33
N ASP A 35 2.50 -17.13 11.37
CA ASP A 35 1.32 -16.33 11.71
C ASP A 35 1.42 -15.75 13.13
N ALA A 36 1.90 -16.54 14.10
CA ALA A 36 2.12 -16.08 15.47
C ALA A 36 3.17 -14.95 15.54
N LEU A 37 4.32 -15.13 14.88
CA LEU A 37 5.39 -14.13 14.91
C LEU A 37 5.01 -12.82 14.22
N PHE A 38 4.32 -12.89 13.08
CA PHE A 38 3.84 -11.69 12.39
C PHE A 38 2.66 -11.04 13.13
N THR A 39 1.79 -11.82 13.78
CA THR A 39 0.74 -11.27 14.66
C THR A 39 1.35 -10.49 15.82
N ASP A 40 2.36 -11.06 16.49
CA ASP A 40 3.07 -10.40 17.58
C ASP A 40 3.78 -9.12 17.12
N LEU A 41 4.32 -9.13 15.91
CA LEU A 41 4.97 -7.98 15.29
C LEU A 41 3.98 -6.86 14.97
N VAL A 42 2.88 -7.17 14.31
CA VAL A 42 1.82 -6.20 13.99
C VAL A 42 1.23 -5.64 15.29
N THR A 43 0.93 -6.48 16.26
CA THR A 43 0.40 -6.09 17.57
C THR A 43 1.36 -5.15 18.32
N ALA A 44 2.68 -5.30 18.14
CA ALA A 44 3.66 -4.39 18.72
C ALA A 44 3.72 -3.02 18.01
N CYS A 45 3.33 -2.94 16.73
CA CYS A 45 3.48 -1.74 15.90
C CYS A 45 2.19 -0.91 15.72
N VAL A 46 1.01 -1.51 15.94
CA VAL A 46 -0.30 -0.84 15.78
C VAL A 46 -0.57 0.21 16.87
N PRO A 47 -0.30 -0.02 18.16
CA PRO A 47 -0.57 0.97 19.19
C PRO A 47 0.20 2.29 18.96
N PRO A 48 -0.37 3.45 19.34
CA PRO A 48 0.35 4.73 19.31
C PRO A 48 1.66 4.62 20.09
N SER A 49 2.75 5.09 19.50
CA SER A 49 4.08 5.04 20.10
C SER A 49 4.83 6.34 19.80
N PRO A 50 5.63 6.86 20.75
CA PRO A 50 6.46 8.04 20.53
C PRO A 50 7.70 7.77 19.65
N VAL A 51 7.90 6.53 19.18
CA VAL A 51 9.05 6.17 18.34
C VAL A 51 9.02 6.92 17.01
N ASP A 52 10.14 7.57 16.69
CA ASP A 52 10.43 8.05 15.35
C ASP A 52 11.41 7.08 14.70
N VAL A 53 10.88 6.13 13.91
CA VAL A 53 11.69 5.08 13.31
C VAL A 53 12.73 5.63 12.31
N THR A 54 12.55 6.87 11.82
CA THR A 54 13.51 7.51 10.90
C THR A 54 14.75 8.03 11.61
N LYS A 55 14.68 8.20 12.94
CA LYS A 55 15.77 8.72 13.79
C LYS A 55 16.51 7.63 14.57
N LEU A 56 16.20 6.36 14.31
CA LEU A 56 16.89 5.24 14.95
C LEU A 56 18.37 5.18 14.52
N GLY A 57 19.20 4.62 15.41
CA GLY A 57 20.62 4.41 15.12
C GLY A 57 20.87 3.39 13.99
N PRO A 58 22.09 3.32 13.43
CA PRO A 58 22.39 2.54 12.24
C PRO A 58 22.02 1.05 12.33
N GLU A 59 22.26 0.43 13.49
CA GLU A 59 21.92 -0.98 13.73
C GLU A 59 20.40 -1.22 13.66
N ALA A 60 19.63 -0.33 14.29
CA ALA A 60 18.17 -0.41 14.28
C ALA A 60 17.58 -0.06 12.90
N GLN A 61 18.23 0.81 12.11
CA GLN A 61 17.87 1.02 10.71
C GLN A 61 18.10 -0.22 9.85
N ALA A 62 19.26 -0.87 9.99
CA ALA A 62 19.56 -2.10 9.26
C ALA A 62 18.57 -3.23 9.63
N MET A 63 18.22 -3.35 10.92
CA MET A 63 17.18 -4.25 11.39
C MET A 63 15.82 -3.92 10.75
N ARG A 64 15.43 -2.64 10.74
CA ARG A 64 14.18 -2.18 10.13
C ARG A 64 14.12 -2.49 8.64
N GLU A 65 15.17 -2.24 7.89
CA GLU A 65 15.25 -2.60 6.46
C GLU A 65 15.11 -4.11 6.23
N GLY A 66 15.78 -4.92 7.07
CA GLY A 66 15.64 -6.37 7.05
C GLY A 66 14.20 -6.81 7.32
N LEU A 67 13.56 -6.21 8.32
CA LEU A 67 12.19 -6.53 8.69
C LEU A 67 11.18 -6.16 7.61
N ILE A 68 11.32 -4.99 6.97
CA ILE A 68 10.45 -4.58 5.85
C ILE A 68 10.53 -5.60 4.70
N ARG A 69 11.73 -6.11 4.37
CA ARG A 69 11.89 -7.16 3.35
C ARG A 69 11.19 -8.46 3.75
N LEU A 70 11.34 -8.88 5.01
CA LEU A 70 10.67 -10.07 5.54
C LEU A 70 9.14 -9.91 5.53
N CYS A 71 8.61 -8.74 5.89
CA CYS A 71 7.19 -8.43 5.80
C CYS A 71 6.68 -8.52 4.36
N SER A 72 7.40 -7.91 3.40
CA SER A 72 7.01 -7.96 1.99
C SER A 72 7.04 -9.38 1.41
N GLU A 73 8.05 -10.19 1.74
CA GLU A 73 8.12 -11.59 1.29
C GLU A 73 6.99 -12.43 1.89
N ALA A 74 6.74 -12.28 3.20
CA ALA A 74 5.67 -13.00 3.89
C ALA A 74 4.29 -12.63 3.34
N GLU A 75 4.04 -11.32 3.11
CA GLU A 75 2.81 -10.82 2.49
C GLU A 75 2.63 -11.41 1.08
N GLY A 76 3.65 -11.37 0.23
CA GLY A 76 3.58 -11.96 -1.11
C GLY A 76 3.31 -13.47 -1.10
N LYS A 77 3.89 -14.22 -0.14
CA LYS A 77 3.61 -15.66 0.04
C LYS A 77 2.20 -15.92 0.54
N LEU A 78 1.70 -15.10 1.46
CA LEU A 78 0.35 -15.16 1.98
C LEU A 78 -0.67 -14.88 0.87
N GLU A 79 -0.50 -13.79 0.12
CA GLU A 79 -1.36 -13.44 -1.01
C GLU A 79 -1.35 -14.53 -2.09
N ALA A 80 -0.18 -15.12 -2.40
CA ALA A 80 -0.09 -16.22 -3.35
C ALA A 80 -0.85 -17.47 -2.87
N HIS A 81 -0.70 -17.84 -1.59
CA HIS A 81 -1.43 -18.96 -0.99
C HIS A 81 -2.94 -18.80 -1.09
N TYR A 82 -3.45 -17.62 -0.70
CA TYR A 82 -4.88 -17.34 -0.76
C TYR A 82 -5.40 -17.18 -2.19
N SER A 83 -4.60 -16.67 -3.12
CA SER A 83 -4.97 -16.61 -4.54
C SER A 83 -5.09 -18.01 -5.14
N ASP A 84 -4.12 -18.91 -4.87
CA ASP A 84 -4.17 -20.30 -5.31
C ASP A 84 -5.39 -21.05 -4.71
N MET A 85 -5.70 -20.80 -3.43
CA MET A 85 -6.89 -21.34 -2.77
C MET A 85 -8.19 -20.82 -3.39
N LEU A 86 -8.30 -19.50 -3.61
CA LEU A 86 -9.50 -18.88 -4.17
C LEU A 86 -9.75 -19.32 -5.61
N ALA A 87 -8.68 -19.48 -6.40
CA ALA A 87 -8.76 -19.94 -7.79
C ALA A 87 -9.29 -21.38 -7.94
N ALA A 88 -9.32 -22.16 -6.85
CA ALA A 88 -9.91 -23.50 -6.83
C ALA A 88 -11.45 -23.48 -6.80
N PHE A 89 -12.08 -22.37 -6.43
CA PHE A 89 -13.55 -22.22 -6.51
C PHE A 89 -14.00 -21.94 -7.95
N ASP A 90 -15.25 -22.31 -8.26
CA ASP A 90 -15.87 -22.01 -9.56
C ASP A 90 -15.97 -20.49 -9.79
N ASN A 91 -16.40 -19.75 -8.76
CA ASN A 91 -16.50 -18.30 -8.74
C ASN A 91 -15.64 -17.71 -7.60
N PRO A 92 -14.34 -17.47 -7.81
CA PRO A 92 -13.43 -17.03 -6.74
C PRO A 92 -13.89 -15.79 -5.96
N LEU A 93 -14.54 -14.83 -6.65
CA LEU A 93 -14.96 -13.56 -6.07
C LEU A 93 -16.14 -13.66 -5.08
N ASP A 94 -16.85 -14.81 -5.05
CA ASP A 94 -17.90 -15.07 -4.06
C ASP A 94 -17.32 -15.52 -2.70
N HIS A 95 -16.02 -15.86 -2.66
CA HIS A 95 -15.36 -16.49 -1.52
C HIS A 95 -14.29 -15.62 -0.86
N LEU A 96 -14.24 -14.32 -1.17
CA LEU A 96 -13.19 -13.40 -0.69
C LEU A 96 -13.10 -13.30 0.84
N GLY A 97 -14.21 -13.58 1.55
CA GLY A 97 -14.25 -13.61 3.01
C GLY A 97 -13.44 -14.74 3.66
N VAL A 98 -12.87 -15.68 2.89
CA VAL A 98 -11.93 -16.69 3.40
C VAL A 98 -10.58 -16.06 3.77
N PHE A 99 -10.21 -14.95 3.13
CA PHE A 99 -9.03 -14.19 3.51
C PHE A 99 -9.34 -13.28 4.70
N LEU A 100 -8.76 -13.59 5.86
CA LEU A 100 -9.02 -12.89 7.12
C LEU A 100 -8.80 -11.38 7.02
N TYR A 101 -7.84 -10.95 6.20
CA TYR A 101 -7.48 -9.55 6.04
C TYR A 101 -8.32 -8.79 5.01
N TYR A 102 -9.32 -9.43 4.38
CA TYR A 102 -10.12 -8.79 3.34
C TYR A 102 -10.84 -7.52 3.83
N SER A 103 -11.26 -7.48 5.10
CA SER A 103 -11.84 -6.28 5.73
C SER A 103 -10.87 -5.09 5.72
N TYR A 104 -9.57 -5.33 5.93
CA TYR A 104 -8.54 -4.29 5.87
C TYR A 104 -8.40 -3.70 4.46
N TYR A 105 -8.49 -4.53 3.41
CA TYR A 105 -8.49 -4.04 2.03
C TYR A 105 -9.73 -3.21 1.72
N ILE A 106 -10.90 -3.60 2.26
CA ILE A 106 -12.13 -2.80 2.13
C ILE A 106 -11.95 -1.42 2.77
N ASN A 107 -11.48 -1.39 4.02
CA ASN A 107 -11.36 -0.16 4.79
C ASN A 107 -10.29 0.77 4.19
N LEU A 108 -9.12 0.22 3.81
CA LEU A 108 -8.05 0.99 3.18
C LEU A 108 -8.46 1.53 1.79
N SER A 109 -9.09 0.72 0.95
CA SER A 109 -9.54 1.17 -0.38
C SER A 109 -10.62 2.26 -0.28
N LYS A 110 -11.53 2.14 0.69
CA LYS A 110 -12.52 3.18 0.98
C LYS A 110 -11.84 4.47 1.43
N LEU A 111 -10.87 4.38 2.35
CA LEU A 111 -10.08 5.53 2.80
C LEU A 111 -9.37 6.22 1.62
N GLU A 112 -8.70 5.45 0.77
CA GLU A 112 -7.99 5.95 -0.41
C GLU A 112 -8.94 6.67 -1.37
N TYR A 113 -10.09 6.07 -1.68
CA TYR A 113 -11.12 6.69 -2.52
C TYR A 113 -11.66 7.99 -1.91
N GLU A 114 -12.02 7.98 -0.63
CA GLU A 114 -12.59 9.17 0.02
C GLU A 114 -11.56 10.30 0.12
N LEU A 115 -10.29 9.99 0.33
CA LEU A 115 -9.22 10.99 0.32
C LEU A 115 -9.01 11.57 -1.09
N LEU A 116 -9.00 10.73 -2.13
CA LEU A 116 -8.96 11.20 -3.51
C LEU A 116 -10.14 12.13 -3.82
N ALA A 117 -11.37 11.66 -3.57
CA ALA A 117 -12.60 12.38 -3.91
C ALA A 117 -12.72 13.75 -3.22
N ARG A 118 -12.17 13.89 -2.01
CA ARG A 118 -12.19 15.16 -1.27
C ARG A 118 -11.08 16.12 -1.62
N ASN A 119 -9.90 15.63 -1.95
CA ASN A 119 -8.70 16.47 -2.05
C ASN A 119 -8.29 16.79 -3.48
N VAL A 120 -8.64 15.96 -4.46
CA VAL A 120 -8.35 16.25 -5.88
C VAL A 120 -9.27 17.39 -6.37
N PRO A 121 -8.72 18.50 -6.89
CA PRO A 121 -9.52 19.62 -7.38
C PRO A 121 -10.51 19.20 -8.47
N GLY A 122 -11.79 19.55 -8.30
CA GLY A 122 -12.85 19.18 -9.25
C GLY A 122 -13.46 17.79 -9.00
N GLY A 123 -12.99 17.05 -7.99
CA GLY A 123 -13.44 15.69 -7.69
C GLY A 123 -12.76 14.63 -8.57
N ILE A 124 -13.13 13.36 -8.38
CA ILE A 124 -12.60 12.24 -9.18
C ILE A 124 -13.72 11.55 -9.96
N ALA A 125 -13.47 11.33 -11.25
CA ALA A 125 -14.25 10.43 -12.12
C ALA A 125 -13.29 9.80 -13.14
N PRO A 126 -12.28 9.04 -12.68
CA PRO A 126 -11.25 8.50 -13.56
C PRO A 126 -11.84 7.49 -14.54
N ALA A 127 -11.44 7.57 -15.80
CA ALA A 127 -11.72 6.54 -16.79
C ALA A 127 -10.69 5.41 -16.70
N ARG A 128 -9.42 5.73 -16.43
CA ARG A 128 -8.31 4.76 -16.38
C ARG A 128 -7.53 4.88 -15.08
N VAL A 129 -7.37 3.75 -14.39
CA VAL A 129 -6.59 3.64 -13.15
C VAL A 129 -5.49 2.61 -13.33
N ALA A 130 -4.26 2.96 -12.95
CA ALA A 130 -3.16 2.01 -12.83
C ALA A 130 -2.91 1.64 -11.37
N PHE A 131 -2.64 0.36 -11.11
CA PHE A 131 -2.25 -0.13 -9.80
C PHE A 131 -0.89 -0.83 -9.90
N ILE A 132 0.15 -0.22 -9.32
CA ILE A 132 1.54 -0.68 -9.44
C ILE A 132 1.94 -1.44 -8.17
N GLY A 133 2.45 -2.65 -8.36
CA GLY A 133 2.66 -3.63 -7.29
C GLY A 133 1.33 -4.17 -6.79
N SER A 134 0.51 -4.69 -7.71
CA SER A 134 -0.84 -5.20 -7.41
C SER A 134 -0.84 -6.56 -6.70
N GLY A 135 0.25 -7.33 -6.80
CA GLY A 135 0.38 -8.64 -6.18
C GLY A 135 -0.52 -9.73 -6.79
N PRO A 136 -0.37 -10.99 -6.31
CA PRO A 136 -1.21 -12.11 -6.73
C PRO A 136 -2.66 -12.03 -6.22
N LEU A 137 -2.93 -11.14 -5.25
CA LEU A 137 -4.25 -10.95 -4.64
C LEU A 137 -4.65 -9.47 -4.72
N PRO A 138 -5.07 -8.97 -5.91
CA PRO A 138 -5.28 -7.55 -6.21
C PRO A 138 -6.58 -7.00 -5.61
N PHE A 139 -6.79 -7.17 -4.30
CA PHE A 139 -8.03 -6.81 -3.63
C PHE A 139 -8.25 -5.31 -3.54
N SER A 140 -7.20 -4.51 -3.50
CA SER A 140 -7.34 -3.05 -3.46
C SER A 140 -7.98 -2.52 -4.75
N SER A 141 -7.42 -2.90 -5.90
CA SER A 141 -7.98 -2.51 -7.20
C SER A 141 -9.36 -3.13 -7.42
N TYR A 142 -9.59 -4.38 -7.01
CA TYR A 142 -10.92 -4.99 -7.08
C TYR A 142 -11.96 -4.22 -6.25
N VAL A 143 -11.68 -3.90 -4.98
CA VAL A 143 -12.63 -3.17 -4.12
C VAL A 143 -12.93 -1.79 -4.70
N LEU A 144 -11.92 -1.08 -5.18
CA LEU A 144 -12.10 0.21 -5.85
C LEU A 144 -13.00 0.05 -7.08
N ALA A 145 -12.69 -0.90 -7.97
CA ALA A 145 -13.45 -1.15 -9.18
C ALA A 145 -14.91 -1.57 -8.92
N ALA A 146 -15.14 -2.38 -7.88
CA ALA A 146 -16.45 -2.93 -7.57
C ALA A 146 -17.36 -1.95 -6.80
N ARG A 147 -16.78 -1.07 -5.96
CA ARG A 147 -17.57 -0.28 -4.99
C ARG A 147 -17.48 1.23 -5.15
N HIS A 148 -16.40 1.72 -5.74
CA HIS A 148 -16.05 3.15 -5.66
C HIS A 148 -15.86 3.79 -7.04
N LEU A 149 -15.40 3.02 -8.02
CA LEU A 149 -15.07 3.44 -9.38
C LEU A 149 -15.67 2.45 -10.40
N PRO A 150 -17.00 2.32 -10.47
CA PRO A 150 -17.67 1.31 -11.31
C PRO A 150 -17.46 1.53 -12.81
N ASP A 151 -17.22 2.78 -13.23
CA ASP A 151 -17.05 3.15 -14.64
C ASP A 151 -15.58 3.12 -15.11
N ALA A 152 -14.63 2.93 -14.19
CA ALA A 152 -13.20 2.95 -14.50
C ALA A 152 -12.69 1.58 -14.97
N VAL A 153 -11.69 1.59 -15.84
CA VAL A 153 -10.87 0.40 -16.15
C VAL A 153 -9.59 0.42 -15.32
N PHE A 154 -9.15 -0.76 -14.90
CA PHE A 154 -8.02 -0.97 -14.01
C PHE A 154 -6.94 -1.78 -14.70
N ASP A 155 -5.76 -1.20 -14.83
CA ASP A 155 -4.55 -1.86 -15.30
C ASP A 155 -3.65 -2.15 -14.09
N ASN A 156 -3.49 -3.43 -13.76
CA ASN A 156 -2.73 -3.91 -12.61
C ASN A 156 -1.35 -4.35 -13.07
N TYR A 157 -0.31 -3.82 -12.47
CA TYR A 157 1.08 -4.09 -12.82
C TYR A 157 1.81 -4.77 -11.69
N ASP A 158 2.57 -5.81 -12.03
CA ASP A 158 3.50 -6.46 -11.12
C ASP A 158 4.75 -6.95 -11.88
N LEU A 159 5.91 -6.91 -11.23
CA LEU A 159 7.16 -7.41 -11.79
C LEU A 159 7.14 -8.95 -11.92
N CYS A 160 6.41 -9.63 -11.03
CA CYS A 160 6.33 -11.08 -10.98
C CYS A 160 5.20 -11.59 -11.89
N GLY A 161 5.57 -12.22 -13.01
CA GLY A 161 4.58 -12.83 -13.91
C GLY A 161 3.68 -13.87 -13.23
N ALA A 162 4.23 -14.64 -12.30
CA ALA A 162 3.44 -15.61 -11.52
C ALA A 162 2.43 -14.95 -10.57
N ALA A 163 2.64 -13.69 -10.18
CA ALA A 163 1.64 -12.92 -9.44
C ALA A 163 0.48 -12.52 -10.36
N ASN A 164 0.78 -11.99 -11.54
CA ASN A 164 -0.23 -11.61 -12.53
C ASN A 164 -1.04 -12.81 -13.05
N ASP A 165 -0.40 -13.97 -13.26
CA ASP A 165 -1.09 -15.20 -13.65
C ASP A 165 -2.09 -15.67 -12.59
N ARG A 166 -1.70 -15.55 -11.31
CA ARG A 166 -2.57 -15.86 -10.17
C ARG A 166 -3.74 -14.88 -10.10
N ALA A 167 -3.44 -13.59 -10.11
CA ALA A 167 -4.45 -12.53 -10.10
C ALA A 167 -5.47 -12.73 -11.22
N SER A 168 -5.02 -12.93 -12.46
CA SER A 168 -5.89 -13.13 -13.63
C SER A 168 -6.87 -14.31 -13.47
N LYS A 169 -6.45 -15.40 -12.82
CA LYS A 169 -7.32 -16.57 -12.60
C LYS A 169 -8.49 -16.26 -11.67
N LEU A 170 -8.35 -15.32 -10.73
CA LEU A 170 -9.41 -14.95 -9.80
C LEU A 170 -10.60 -14.30 -10.52
N PHE A 171 -10.34 -13.57 -11.61
CA PHE A 171 -11.34 -12.79 -12.33
C PHE A 171 -11.88 -13.49 -13.59
N ARG A 172 -11.37 -14.69 -13.95
CA ARG A 172 -11.69 -15.38 -15.21
C ARG A 172 -13.19 -15.62 -15.46
N ALA A 173 -13.96 -15.79 -14.38
CA ALA A 173 -15.39 -16.10 -14.43
C ALA A 173 -16.28 -14.84 -14.34
N ASP A 174 -15.71 -13.73 -13.87
CA ASP A 174 -16.45 -12.50 -13.62
C ASP A 174 -16.51 -11.63 -14.88
N LYS A 175 -17.74 -11.38 -15.35
CA LYS A 175 -17.98 -10.64 -16.59
C LYS A 175 -18.29 -9.16 -16.38
N ASP A 176 -18.31 -8.71 -15.14
CA ASP A 176 -18.57 -7.32 -14.79
C ASP A 176 -17.27 -6.61 -14.38
N VAL A 177 -16.83 -6.80 -13.13
CA VAL A 177 -15.62 -6.16 -12.62
C VAL A 177 -14.38 -6.72 -13.30
N GLY A 178 -14.31 -8.04 -13.46
CA GLY A 178 -13.23 -8.75 -14.13
C GLY A 178 -13.02 -8.31 -15.58
N ALA A 179 -14.09 -7.93 -16.30
CA ALA A 179 -13.99 -7.40 -17.66
C ALA A 179 -13.30 -6.03 -17.74
N ARG A 180 -13.22 -5.31 -16.62
CA ARG A 180 -12.54 -4.01 -16.49
C ARG A 180 -11.16 -4.12 -15.85
N MET A 181 -10.70 -5.32 -15.48
CA MET A 181 -9.41 -5.54 -14.85
C MET A 181 -8.45 -6.24 -15.80
N SER A 182 -7.31 -5.60 -16.08
CA SER A 182 -6.19 -6.17 -16.83
C SER A 182 -4.99 -6.35 -15.92
N PHE A 183 -4.16 -7.36 -16.22
CA PHE A 183 -2.97 -7.72 -15.44
C PHE A 183 -1.75 -7.78 -16.36
N HIS A 184 -0.71 -7.03 -16.00
CA HIS A 184 0.45 -6.77 -16.85
C HIS A 184 1.73 -7.09 -16.10
N THR A 185 2.57 -7.94 -16.71
CA THR A 185 3.91 -8.22 -16.19
C THR A 185 4.89 -7.21 -16.75
N ALA A 186 5.26 -6.23 -15.93
CA ALA A 186 6.19 -5.18 -16.31
C ALA A 186 6.90 -4.59 -15.10
N ASP A 187 8.13 -4.13 -15.30
CA ASP A 187 8.77 -3.20 -14.38
C ASP A 187 8.18 -1.80 -14.62
N VAL A 188 7.81 -1.10 -13.55
CA VAL A 188 7.35 0.28 -13.63
C VAL A 188 8.40 1.18 -14.29
N ALA A 189 9.69 0.89 -14.11
CA ALA A 189 10.78 1.66 -14.69
C ALA A 189 10.79 1.60 -16.23
N ASP A 190 10.16 0.58 -16.83
CA ASP A 190 10.07 0.41 -18.28
C ASP A 190 8.79 1.03 -18.87
N LEU A 191 7.79 1.34 -18.03
CA LEU A 191 6.55 1.99 -18.46
C LEU A 191 6.79 3.48 -18.68
N THR A 192 6.39 4.04 -19.83
CA THR A 192 6.63 5.45 -20.15
C THR A 192 5.35 6.10 -20.65
N ASP A 193 5.15 6.16 -21.96
CA ASP A 193 3.97 6.76 -22.59
C ASP A 193 2.65 6.16 -22.08
N GLU A 194 2.65 4.89 -21.66
CA GLU A 194 1.49 4.22 -21.07
C GLU A 194 1.04 4.90 -19.77
N ILE A 195 1.98 5.38 -18.95
CA ILE A 195 1.71 6.02 -17.66
C ILE A 195 0.90 7.31 -17.87
N ALA A 196 1.16 8.03 -18.97
CA ALA A 196 0.47 9.26 -19.32
C ALA A 196 -1.03 9.07 -19.63
N THR A 197 -1.48 7.82 -19.82
CA THR A 197 -2.88 7.51 -20.13
C THR A 197 -3.77 7.34 -18.89
N TYR A 198 -3.19 7.33 -17.69
CA TYR A 198 -3.93 7.09 -16.46
C TYR A 198 -4.31 8.39 -15.77
N ASP A 199 -5.57 8.47 -15.35
CA ASP A 199 -6.09 9.59 -14.56
C ASP A 199 -5.63 9.48 -13.10
N VAL A 200 -5.48 8.24 -12.61
CA VAL A 200 -5.02 7.93 -11.26
C VAL A 200 -4.03 6.77 -11.29
N VAL A 201 -2.91 6.92 -10.60
CA VAL A 201 -1.92 5.85 -10.38
C VAL A 201 -1.81 5.55 -8.89
N PHE A 202 -1.99 4.29 -8.52
CA PHE A 202 -1.74 3.79 -7.18
C PHE A 202 -0.36 3.13 -7.13
N ALA A 203 0.50 3.62 -6.22
CA ALA A 203 1.78 3.02 -5.89
C ALA A 203 1.68 2.34 -4.52
N ALA A 204 1.32 1.05 -4.54
CA ALA A 204 1.21 0.24 -3.33
C ALA A 204 2.58 -0.36 -2.98
N LEU A 205 2.96 -1.50 -3.56
CA LEU A 205 4.13 -2.28 -3.17
C LEU A 205 5.35 -2.05 -4.07
N VAL A 206 5.63 -0.81 -4.43
CA VAL A 206 6.76 -0.51 -5.33
C VAL A 206 7.95 -0.06 -4.51
N GLY A 207 9.10 -0.73 -4.64
CA GLY A 207 10.34 -0.39 -3.92
C GLY A 207 10.40 -0.97 -2.50
N MET A 208 11.39 -1.83 -2.26
CA MET A 208 11.61 -2.52 -0.98
C MET A 208 12.29 -1.62 0.07
N ALA A 209 12.89 -0.52 -0.38
CA ALA A 209 13.52 0.51 0.44
C ALA A 209 12.93 1.89 0.10
N ALA A 210 13.16 2.87 0.98
CA ALA A 210 12.69 4.24 0.79
C ALA A 210 13.27 4.86 -0.50
N GLU A 211 14.53 4.56 -0.81
CA GLU A 211 15.22 5.04 -2.01
C GLU A 211 14.61 4.46 -3.29
N ASP A 212 14.18 3.20 -3.26
CA ASP A 212 13.53 2.58 -4.41
C ASP A 212 12.13 3.18 -4.63
N LYS A 213 11.39 3.48 -3.55
CA LYS A 213 10.14 4.24 -3.64
C LYS A 213 10.36 5.63 -4.23
N ALA A 214 11.39 6.35 -3.80
CA ALA A 214 11.70 7.67 -4.35
C ALA A 214 12.03 7.63 -5.85
N LYS A 215 12.74 6.59 -6.32
CA LYS A 215 13.00 6.40 -7.76
C LYS A 215 11.71 6.14 -8.55
N VAL A 216 10.84 5.29 -8.03
CA VAL A 216 9.52 5.01 -8.64
C VAL A 216 8.71 6.30 -8.72
N ILE A 217 8.62 7.05 -7.63
CA ILE A 217 7.89 8.32 -7.58
C ILE A 217 8.48 9.30 -8.61
N ALA A 218 9.81 9.45 -8.69
CA ALA A 218 10.43 10.31 -9.68
C ALA A 218 10.14 9.87 -11.12
N HIS A 219 10.09 8.57 -11.38
CA HIS A 219 9.74 8.00 -12.68
C HIS A 219 8.27 8.28 -13.04
N LEU A 220 7.34 8.00 -12.13
CA LEU A 220 5.92 8.35 -12.30
C LEU A 220 5.75 9.84 -12.57
N GLY A 221 6.51 10.67 -11.86
CA GLY A 221 6.55 12.11 -12.05
C GLY A 221 7.02 12.57 -13.43
N ALA A 222 7.85 11.78 -14.11
CA ALA A 222 8.34 12.09 -15.45
C ALA A 222 7.32 11.76 -16.55
N TYR A 223 6.43 10.79 -16.31
CA TYR A 223 5.58 10.22 -17.35
C TYR A 223 4.06 10.32 -17.11
N MET A 224 3.61 10.59 -15.88
CA MET A 224 2.19 10.86 -15.62
C MET A 224 1.74 12.17 -16.28
N ALA A 225 0.51 12.20 -16.76
CA ALA A 225 -0.10 13.40 -17.32
C ALA A 225 -0.27 14.49 -16.26
N ASP A 226 -0.11 15.75 -16.66
CA ASP A 226 -0.38 16.89 -15.79
C ASP A 226 -1.81 16.86 -15.26
N GLY A 227 -1.97 17.07 -13.96
CA GLY A 227 -3.25 16.97 -13.27
C GLY A 227 -3.68 15.54 -12.88
N ALA A 228 -3.00 14.49 -13.33
CA ALA A 228 -3.27 13.13 -12.88
C ALA A 228 -2.94 12.96 -11.38
N ALA A 229 -3.72 12.12 -10.68
CA ALA A 229 -3.55 11.89 -9.26
C ALA A 229 -2.64 10.68 -8.97
N LEU A 230 -1.81 10.81 -7.95
CA LEU A 230 -0.96 9.77 -7.41
C LEU A 230 -1.44 9.41 -6.00
N VAL A 231 -1.67 8.13 -5.76
CA VAL A 231 -1.93 7.58 -4.41
C VAL A 231 -0.72 6.75 -4.00
N VAL A 232 -0.11 7.10 -2.87
CA VAL A 232 1.04 6.37 -2.33
C VAL A 232 0.73 5.80 -0.97
N ARG A 233 0.92 4.49 -0.80
CA ARG A 233 0.94 3.85 0.52
C ARG A 233 2.28 4.08 1.19
N SER A 234 2.21 4.49 2.45
CA SER A 234 3.33 4.81 3.34
C SER A 234 3.06 4.21 4.73
N ALA A 235 3.83 4.60 5.74
CA ALA A 235 3.63 4.24 7.13
C ALA A 235 3.96 5.42 8.05
N HIS A 236 3.60 5.31 9.32
CA HIS A 236 3.87 6.34 10.32
C HIS A 236 4.14 5.73 11.70
N GLY A 237 5.03 6.36 12.48
CA GLY A 237 5.42 5.89 13.81
C GLY A 237 5.94 4.46 13.80
N ALA A 238 5.52 3.64 14.77
CA ALA A 238 5.94 2.24 14.89
C ALA A 238 5.52 1.36 13.70
N ARG A 239 4.45 1.69 12.96
CA ARG A 239 4.07 0.98 11.72
C ARG A 239 5.18 1.05 10.66
N GLY A 240 6.10 2.01 10.77
CA GLY A 240 7.27 2.10 9.91
C GLY A 240 8.29 0.95 10.09
N PHE A 241 8.14 0.07 11.08
CA PHE A 241 8.86 -1.21 11.15
C PHE A 241 8.30 -2.27 10.20
N LEU A 242 7.01 -2.19 9.86
CA LEU A 242 6.31 -3.14 8.99
C LEU A 242 6.43 -2.74 7.51
N TYR A 243 6.52 -1.44 7.25
CA TYR A 243 6.29 -0.90 5.93
C TYR A 243 7.12 0.39 5.69
N PRO A 244 7.62 0.65 4.47
CA PRO A 244 8.45 1.82 4.21
C PRO A 244 7.68 3.13 4.41
N ILE A 245 8.36 4.09 5.03
CA ILE A 245 7.88 5.47 5.16
C ILE A 245 8.34 6.25 3.93
N VAL A 246 7.39 6.88 3.25
CA VAL A 246 7.61 7.85 2.18
C VAL A 246 7.53 9.25 2.76
N ASP A 247 8.58 10.04 2.58
CA ASP A 247 8.59 11.45 2.94
C ASP A 247 7.82 12.27 1.88
N PRO A 248 6.82 13.10 2.27
CA PRO A 248 6.15 14.03 1.37
C PRO A 248 7.12 14.92 0.55
N GLN A 249 8.33 15.18 1.05
CA GLN A 249 9.35 15.92 0.29
C GLN A 249 9.84 15.15 -0.94
N ASP A 250 9.96 13.82 -0.87
CA ASP A 250 10.34 13.00 -2.02
C ASP A 250 9.23 12.96 -3.07
N ILE A 251 7.96 13.03 -2.65
CA ILE A 251 6.80 13.23 -3.55
C ILE A 251 6.92 14.57 -4.28
N GLY A 252 7.23 15.64 -3.55
CA GLY A 252 7.48 16.97 -4.13
C GLY A 252 8.64 16.97 -5.12
N ARG A 253 9.76 16.32 -4.79
CA ARG A 253 10.92 16.17 -5.69
C ARG A 253 10.60 15.34 -6.93
N GLY A 254 9.64 14.43 -6.84
CA GLY A 254 9.06 13.72 -7.99
C GLY A 254 8.17 14.58 -8.88
N GLY A 255 7.95 15.87 -8.57
CA GLY A 255 7.13 16.75 -9.41
C GLY A 255 5.63 16.64 -9.15
N PHE A 256 5.25 16.22 -7.94
CA PHE A 256 3.86 16.18 -7.48
C PHE A 256 3.61 17.22 -6.39
N GLU A 257 2.41 17.80 -6.38
CA GLU A 257 1.88 18.55 -5.25
C GLU A 257 1.21 17.56 -4.28
N VAL A 258 1.66 17.53 -3.02
CA VAL A 258 1.01 16.72 -1.98
C VAL A 258 -0.26 17.42 -1.52
N LEU A 259 -1.41 16.78 -1.74
CA LEU A 259 -2.72 17.31 -1.40
C LEU A 259 -3.16 16.91 0.00
N ALA A 260 -2.92 15.64 0.39
CA ALA A 260 -3.28 15.12 1.70
C ALA A 260 -2.33 14.03 2.17
N VAL A 261 -2.12 13.97 3.48
CA VAL A 261 -1.46 12.85 4.18
C VAL A 261 -2.38 12.38 5.29
N CYS A 262 -2.68 11.08 5.32
CA CYS A 262 -3.54 10.45 6.30
C CYS A 262 -2.81 9.29 6.99
N HIS A 263 -2.81 9.32 8.32
CA HIS A 263 -2.28 8.26 9.18
C HIS A 263 -3.47 7.65 9.94
N PRO A 264 -4.01 6.50 9.50
CA PRO A 264 -5.11 5.85 10.21
C PRO A 264 -4.69 5.47 11.64
N ASP A 265 -5.61 5.63 12.59
CA ASP A 265 -5.42 5.34 14.01
C ASP A 265 -6.05 4.01 14.46
N ASP A 266 -6.50 3.22 13.49
CA ASP A 266 -7.10 1.88 13.64
C ASP A 266 -6.13 0.78 13.19
N ASP A 267 -6.67 -0.41 12.91
CA ASP A 267 -5.90 -1.60 12.51
C ASP A 267 -5.28 -1.50 11.10
N VAL A 268 -5.61 -0.47 10.32
CA VAL A 268 -4.97 -0.22 9.02
C VAL A 268 -3.52 0.21 9.24
N VAL A 269 -2.59 -0.55 8.66
CA VAL A 269 -1.15 -0.30 8.77
C VAL A 269 -0.68 0.83 7.85
N ASN A 270 -1.25 0.92 6.65
CA ASN A 270 -0.76 1.85 5.65
C ASN A 270 -1.27 3.27 5.90
N SER A 271 -0.34 4.22 5.96
CA SER A 271 -0.65 5.63 5.73
C SER A 271 -0.90 5.87 4.24
N VAL A 272 -1.71 6.88 3.92
CA VAL A 272 -2.05 7.22 2.53
C VAL A 272 -1.63 8.65 2.24
N ILE A 273 -0.92 8.84 1.14
CA ILE A 273 -0.57 10.15 0.60
C ILE A 273 -1.32 10.33 -0.72
N ILE A 274 -2.08 11.41 -0.84
CA ILE A 274 -2.69 11.85 -2.10
C ILE A 274 -1.87 13.00 -2.64
N ALA A 275 -1.44 12.88 -3.89
CA ALA A 275 -0.71 13.90 -4.59
C ALA A 275 -1.24 14.08 -6.01
N GLN A 276 -0.92 15.20 -6.65
CA GLN A 276 -1.31 15.48 -8.03
C GLN A 276 -0.10 15.95 -8.83
N LYS A 277 0.00 15.49 -10.08
CA LYS A 277 1.09 15.88 -10.98
C LYS A 277 0.99 17.39 -11.26
N SER A 278 2.04 18.14 -10.92
CA SER A 278 2.08 19.59 -11.08
C SER A 278 2.28 19.99 -12.55
N SER A 279 1.40 20.84 -13.07
CA SER A 279 1.49 21.44 -14.42
C SER A 279 2.72 22.33 -14.64
N ASP A 280 3.29 22.86 -13.57
CA ASP A 280 4.26 23.97 -13.65
C ASP A 280 5.72 23.52 -13.79
N MET A 281 6.01 22.22 -13.69
CA MET A 281 7.40 21.72 -13.65
C MET A 281 8.02 21.49 -15.05
N HIS A 282 7.22 21.32 -16.11
CA HIS A 282 7.75 21.22 -17.48
C HIS A 282 8.22 22.59 -18.03
N ALA A 283 7.78 23.72 -17.47
CA ALA A 283 8.17 25.05 -17.93
C ALA A 283 9.56 25.51 -17.45
N ASN A 284 10.09 24.95 -16.36
CA ASN A 284 11.35 25.40 -15.74
C ASN A 284 12.59 24.64 -16.21
N GLY A 285 12.45 23.54 -16.96
CA GLY A 285 13.58 22.81 -17.55
C GLY A 285 14.29 23.55 -18.71
N LEU A 286 13.69 24.62 -19.25
CA LEU A 286 14.19 25.37 -20.41
C LEU A 286 14.60 26.82 -20.10
N ARG A 287 14.41 27.33 -18.87
CA ARG A 287 14.76 28.72 -18.52
C ARG A 287 15.70 28.78 -17.33
N ASN A 288 16.97 28.51 -17.62
CA ASN A 288 18.05 28.88 -16.72
C ASN A 288 18.17 30.42 -16.66
N GLY A 289 18.02 30.98 -15.46
CA GLY A 289 18.46 32.33 -15.12
C GLY A 289 17.37 33.39 -14.97
N ARG A 290 16.77 33.48 -13.77
CA ARG A 290 16.70 34.69 -12.91
C ARG A 290 15.75 34.44 -11.75
N GLY A 291 16.19 34.84 -10.56
CA GLY A 291 15.46 34.69 -9.30
C GLY A 291 14.01 35.16 -9.41
N GLY A 292 13.09 34.26 -9.12
CA GLY A 292 11.66 34.48 -9.04
C GLY A 292 11.14 33.75 -7.82
N GLN A 293 10.33 34.46 -7.04
CA GLN A 293 9.91 34.14 -5.68
C GLN A 293 9.30 32.74 -5.56
N CYS A 294 9.71 32.04 -4.51
CA CYS A 294 9.10 30.80 -4.05
C CYS A 294 7.61 31.07 -3.81
N ALA A 295 6.75 30.61 -4.73
CA ALA A 295 5.32 30.56 -4.50
C ALA A 295 5.11 29.73 -3.23
N ARG A 296 4.44 30.32 -2.24
CA ARG A 296 4.09 29.65 -0.99
C ARG A 296 3.24 28.43 -1.34
N GLY A 297 3.87 27.26 -1.37
CA GLY A 297 3.18 25.99 -1.46
C GLY A 297 2.18 25.91 -0.32
N THR A 298 0.94 25.57 -0.66
CA THR A 298 -0.09 25.18 0.29
C THR A 298 0.52 24.12 1.19
N VAL A 299 0.55 24.35 2.51
CA VAL A 299 1.02 23.33 3.45
C VAL A 299 0.07 22.14 3.29
N PRO A 300 0.56 20.93 2.98
CA PRO A 300 -0.31 19.78 2.78
C PRO A 300 -1.19 19.61 4.02
N VAL A 301 -2.48 19.31 3.80
CA VAL A 301 -3.39 19.02 4.91
C VAL A 301 -2.97 17.68 5.49
N VAL A 302 -2.12 17.74 6.52
CA VAL A 302 -1.88 16.60 7.39
C VAL A 302 -3.13 16.47 8.23
N SER A 303 -3.96 15.49 7.90
CA SER A 303 -5.13 15.21 8.72
C SER A 303 -4.64 14.72 10.08
N PRO A 304 -5.27 15.11 11.21
CA PRO A 304 -5.04 14.46 12.49
C PRO A 304 -5.22 12.93 12.36
N PRO A 305 -4.83 12.11 13.34
CA PRO A 305 -5.24 10.71 13.39
C PRO A 305 -6.76 10.65 13.23
N CYS A 306 -7.24 10.05 12.12
CA CYS A 306 -8.62 10.17 11.67
C CYS A 306 -9.32 8.82 11.75
N ARG A 307 -10.37 8.74 12.58
CA ARG A 307 -11.35 7.65 12.50
C ARG A 307 -12.28 7.88 11.32
N PHE A 308 -12.14 7.06 10.29
CA PHE A 308 -12.99 7.12 9.10
C PHE A 308 -14.25 6.28 9.26
N GLY A 309 -15.32 6.87 9.82
CA GLY A 309 -16.67 6.27 9.87
C GLY A 309 -16.75 4.88 10.51
N GLU A 310 -17.91 4.23 10.40
CA GLU A 310 -18.02 2.80 10.73
C GLU A 310 -17.24 1.99 9.68
N MET A 311 -16.08 1.47 10.10
CA MET A 311 -15.32 0.48 9.35
C MET A 311 -15.97 -0.89 9.45
N VAL A 312 -15.78 -1.73 8.43
CA VAL A 312 -16.30 -3.11 8.48
C VAL A 312 -15.59 -3.84 9.63
N ALA A 313 -16.36 -4.23 10.64
CA ALA A 313 -15.85 -4.96 11.80
C ALA A 313 -15.25 -6.31 11.36
N ASP A 314 -14.19 -6.71 12.06
CA ASP A 314 -13.47 -7.95 11.83
C ASP A 314 -14.43 -9.17 11.76
N VAL A 315 -14.24 -10.02 10.75
CA VAL A 315 -15.05 -11.24 10.52
C VAL A 315 -14.58 -12.37 11.47
N SER A 316 -14.06 -12.02 12.65
CA SER A 316 -13.69 -13.01 13.67
C SER A 316 -14.89 -13.77 14.24
N GLN A 317 -16.13 -13.33 13.96
CA GLN A 317 -17.35 -14.06 14.33
C GLN A 317 -17.60 -15.33 13.49
N LYS A 318 -16.98 -15.48 12.30
CA LYS A 318 -17.04 -16.74 11.51
C LYS A 318 -15.95 -17.75 11.88
N ARG A 319 -15.04 -17.39 12.79
CA ARG A 319 -13.97 -18.27 13.26
C ARG A 319 -14.52 -19.54 13.92
N GLU A 320 -15.69 -19.48 14.57
CA GLU A 320 -16.34 -20.64 15.17
C GLU A 320 -17.06 -21.55 14.16
N GLU A 321 -17.51 -21.02 13.01
CA GLU A 321 -18.19 -21.83 11.99
C GLU A 321 -17.19 -22.60 11.10
N PHE A 322 -16.04 -22.01 10.78
CA PHE A 322 -15.01 -22.68 9.97
C PHE A 322 -14.04 -23.54 10.78
N ALA A 323 -13.79 -23.24 12.06
CA ALA A 323 -12.96 -24.12 12.91
C ALA A 323 -13.66 -25.44 13.27
N ASN A 324 -15.00 -25.48 13.22
CA ASN A 324 -15.78 -26.70 13.41
C ASN A 324 -16.04 -27.48 12.11
N ALA A 325 -15.67 -26.90 10.96
CA ALA A 325 -15.67 -27.58 9.69
C ALA A 325 -14.27 -28.16 9.42
N GLU A 326 -13.90 -29.20 10.18
CA GLU A 326 -12.95 -30.20 9.69
C GLU A 326 -13.54 -30.79 8.41
N VAL A 327 -13.23 -30.19 7.27
CA VAL A 327 -13.48 -30.82 5.97
C VAL A 327 -12.15 -31.40 5.54
N ALA A 328 -12.03 -32.69 5.81
CA ALA A 328 -11.04 -33.56 5.20
C ALA A 328 -11.03 -33.36 3.68
N PHE A 329 -9.93 -32.81 3.17
CA PHE A 329 -9.40 -33.03 1.82
C PHE A 329 -7.88 -32.94 1.87
#